data_AF-T0ZR75-F1
#
_entry.id   AF-T0ZR75-F1
#
_cell.length_a   1.000
_cell.length_b   1.000
_cell.length_c   1.000
_cell.angle_alpha   90.00
_cell.angle_beta   90.00
_cell.angle_gamma   90.00
#
_symmetry.space_group_name_H-M   'P 1'
#
loop_
_entity.id
_entity.type
_entity.pdbx_description
1 polymer ?
#
loop_
_entity_poly.entity_id
_entity_poly.type
_entity_poly.pdbx_seq_one_letter_code
_entity_poly.pdbx_strand_id
1 'polypeptide(L)'
;MHISDEDDPAFILEESIKAHKKLLNGFKGNPKVSKEKWEESQDPKHIAISLTGEPTLYSRLGEFIALARKRGISTFLVTNGTLPMVLEKLDPLPTQLYVTVAGPTKSIFNSVLNPALGNAWENFNRTLDLLPSLDTRKVIRHTLVKDVNFP
;
A
#
# COMPACT_ATOMS: atom_id res chain seq x y z
N MET A 1 -6.62 -13.63 -12.25
CA MET A 1 -5.54 -14.14 -11.38
C MET A 1 -6.17 -14.36 -10.02
N HIS A 2 -6.33 -15.61 -9.60
CA HIS A 2 -6.94 -15.96 -8.31
C HIS A 2 -5.85 -16.63 -7.48
N ILE A 3 -5.51 -16.04 -6.33
CA ILE A 3 -4.61 -16.68 -5.36
C ILE A 3 -5.47 -17.71 -4.63
N SER A 4 -5.14 -19.00 -4.77
CA SER A 4 -5.96 -20.11 -4.25
C SER A 4 -5.93 -20.21 -2.72
N ASP A 5 -4.81 -19.83 -2.12
CA ASP A 5 -4.57 -19.92 -0.69
C ASP A 5 -3.98 -18.59 -0.20
N GLU A 6 -4.83 -17.78 0.43
CA GLU A 6 -4.44 -16.52 1.04
C GLU A 6 -4.32 -16.70 2.55
N ASP A 7 -3.19 -16.28 3.12
CA ASP A 7 -2.99 -16.29 4.57
C ASP A 7 -4.02 -15.41 5.29
N ASP A 8 -4.33 -15.78 6.53
CA ASP A 8 -5.28 -15.02 7.35
C ASP A 8 -4.75 -13.60 7.69
N PRO A 9 -5.58 -12.55 7.61
CA PRO A 9 -5.19 -11.18 7.92
C PRO A 9 -4.57 -11.02 9.32
N ALA A 10 -5.08 -11.74 10.32
CA ALA A 10 -4.54 -11.68 11.68
C ALA A 10 -3.16 -12.32 11.75
N PHE A 11 -2.98 -13.46 11.06
CA PHE A 11 -1.67 -14.08 10.92
C PHE A 11 -0.67 -13.15 10.22
N ILE A 12 -1.04 -12.55 9.08
CA ILE A 12 -0.18 -11.61 8.34
C ILE A 12 0.20 -10.42 9.24
N LEU A 13 -0.75 -9.83 9.97
CA LEU A 13 -0.49 -8.69 10.85
C LEU A 13 0.47 -9.06 12.00
N GLU A 14 0.25 -10.21 12.65
CA GLU A 14 1.11 -10.69 13.73
C GLU A 14 2.54 -10.98 13.25
N GLU A 15 2.67 -11.74 12.16
CA GLU A 15 3.98 -12.07 11.61
C GLU A 15 4.70 -10.84 11.06
N SER A 16 3.97 -9.85 10.52
CA SER A 16 4.55 -8.57 10.12
C SER A 16 5.14 -7.81 11.32
N ILE A 17 4.43 -7.75 12.44
CA ILE A 17 4.92 -7.10 13.67
C ILE A 17 6.12 -7.86 14.25
N LYS A 18 6.09 -9.20 14.25
CA LYS A 18 7.23 -10.02 14.69
C LYS A 18 8.44 -9.82 13.79
N ALA A 19 8.26 -9.79 12.48
CA ALA A 19 9.31 -9.54 11.51
C ALA A 19 9.92 -8.14 11.69
N HIS A 20 9.09 -7.10 11.87
CA HIS A 20 9.53 -5.74 12.18
C HIS A 20 10.41 -5.71 13.44
N LYS A 21 9.96 -6.30 14.55
CA LYS A 21 10.75 -6.39 15.80
C LYS A 21 12.06 -7.16 15.61
N LYS A 22 12.02 -8.26 14.85
CA LYS A 22 13.21 -9.07 14.54
C LYS A 22 14.26 -8.24 13.77
N LEU A 23 13.84 -7.45 12.79
CA LEU A 23 14.74 -6.56 12.03
C LEU A 23 15.34 -5.46 12.92
N LEU A 24 14.59 -4.95 13.89
CA LEU A 24 15.05 -3.86 14.76
C LEU A 24 15.86 -4.31 15.98
N ASN A 25 15.84 -5.60 16.34
CA ASN A 25 16.49 -6.08 17.55
C ASN A 25 18.00 -5.75 17.60
N GLY A 26 18.67 -5.72 16.44
CA GLY A 26 20.10 -5.36 16.35
C GLY A 26 20.43 -3.93 16.75
N PHE A 27 19.46 -3.01 16.77
CA PHE A 27 19.69 -1.60 17.10
C PHE A 27 19.78 -1.34 18.61
N LYS A 28 19.34 -2.26 19.48
CA LYS A 28 19.35 -2.06 20.94
C LYS A 28 20.76 -1.81 21.49
N GLY A 29 21.76 -2.48 20.91
CA GLY A 29 23.17 -2.34 21.29
C GLY A 29 23.93 -1.27 20.51
N ASN A 30 23.28 -0.54 19.61
CA ASN A 30 23.94 0.46 18.78
C ASN A 30 24.15 1.75 19.59
N PRO A 31 25.40 2.22 19.81
CA PRO A 31 25.67 3.42 20.61
C PRO A 31 25.11 4.71 20.00
N LYS A 32 24.72 4.69 18.72
CA LYS A 32 24.09 5.83 18.02
C LYS A 32 22.56 5.87 18.18
N VAL A 33 21.96 4.89 18.85
CA VAL A 33 20.52 4.80 19.06
C VAL A 33 20.19 5.04 20.52
N SER A 34 19.37 6.05 20.79
CA SER A 34 18.82 6.28 22.13
C SER A 34 17.88 5.15 22.55
N LYS A 35 17.93 4.76 23.82
CA LYS A 35 17.04 3.76 24.40
C LYS A 35 15.56 4.05 24.14
N GLU A 36 15.14 5.30 24.31
CA GLU A 36 13.76 5.77 24.08
C GLU A 36 13.26 5.45 22.65
N LYS A 37 13.97 5.93 21.61
CA LYS A 37 13.64 5.59 20.21
C LYS A 37 13.61 4.09 19.93
N TRP A 38 14.51 3.32 20.54
CA TRP A 38 14.48 1.87 20.38
C TRP A 38 13.21 1.28 21.00
N GLU A 39 12.82 1.70 22.21
CA GLU A 39 11.59 1.25 22.89
C GLU A 39 10.33 1.63 22.09
N GLU A 40 10.24 2.87 21.60
CA GLU A 40 9.16 3.33 20.72
C GLU A 40 9.05 2.47 19.45
N SER A 41 10.18 2.12 18.83
CA SER A 41 10.20 1.35 17.59
C SER A 41 9.68 -0.09 17.75
N GLN A 42 9.62 -0.62 18.98
CA GLN A 42 9.07 -1.94 19.26
C GLN A 42 7.53 -1.97 19.22
N ASP A 43 6.86 -0.82 19.23
CA ASP A 43 5.40 -0.72 19.19
C ASP A 43 4.95 0.14 17.99
N PRO A 44 4.92 -0.44 16.76
CA PRO A 44 4.66 0.32 15.55
C PRO A 44 3.25 0.93 15.53
N LYS A 45 3.16 2.24 15.28
CA LYS A 45 1.89 2.99 15.18
C LYS A 45 1.37 3.14 13.76
N HIS A 46 2.19 2.80 12.78
CA HIS A 46 1.91 3.00 11.36
C HIS A 46 2.32 1.76 10.57
N ILE A 47 1.45 1.31 9.65
CA ILE A 47 1.78 0.26 8.67
C ILE A 47 1.66 0.84 7.26
N ALA A 48 2.74 0.72 6.50
CA ALA A 48 2.78 1.03 5.08
C ALA A 48 2.57 -0.24 4.26
N ILE A 49 1.40 -0.36 3.63
CA ILE A 49 1.02 -1.45 2.74
C ILE A 49 1.51 -1.07 1.33
N SER A 50 2.83 -1.14 1.14
CA SER A 50 3.49 -0.54 -0.03
C SER A 50 4.85 -1.12 -0.41
N LEU A 51 5.22 -2.30 0.12
CA LEU A 51 6.57 -2.83 -0.06
C LEU A 51 6.85 -3.30 -1.49
N THR A 52 6.02 -4.21 -1.99
CA THR A 52 6.17 -4.83 -3.30
C THR A 52 4.83 -5.42 -3.75
N GLY A 53 4.70 -5.69 -5.06
CA GLY A 53 3.48 -6.20 -5.67
C GLY A 53 2.35 -5.17 -5.70
N GLU A 54 1.14 -5.65 -6.02
CA GLU A 54 -0.09 -4.86 -5.96
C GLU A 54 -0.94 -5.32 -4.76
N PRO A 55 -1.03 -4.54 -3.67
CA PRO A 55 -1.72 -4.98 -2.46
C PRO A 55 -3.22 -5.21 -2.66
N THR A 56 -3.87 -4.58 -3.63
CA THR A 56 -5.30 -4.80 -3.90
C THR A 56 -5.59 -6.18 -4.50
N LEU A 57 -4.57 -6.99 -4.79
CA LEU A 57 -4.74 -8.39 -5.17
C LEU A 57 -5.08 -9.29 -3.98
N TYR A 58 -4.77 -8.86 -2.75
CA TYR A 58 -5.15 -9.60 -1.55
C TYR A 58 -6.65 -9.42 -1.27
N SER A 59 -7.43 -10.50 -1.37
CA SER A 59 -8.89 -10.40 -1.35
C SER A 59 -9.44 -9.96 0.01
N ARG A 60 -8.70 -10.22 1.09
CA ARG A 60 -9.07 -9.88 2.49
C ARG A 60 -8.40 -8.59 3.00
N LEU A 61 -8.04 -7.67 2.09
CA LEU A 61 -7.37 -6.41 2.43
C LEU A 61 -8.18 -5.53 3.41
N GLY A 62 -9.50 -5.46 3.26
CA GLY A 62 -10.37 -4.72 4.18
C GLY A 62 -10.28 -5.27 5.61
N GLU A 63 -10.32 -6.60 5.77
CA GLU A 63 -10.16 -7.26 7.07
C GLU A 63 -8.81 -6.95 7.70
N PHE A 64 -7.72 -6.97 6.91
CA PHE A 64 -6.39 -6.58 7.38
C PHE A 64 -6.36 -5.14 7.91
N ILE A 65 -6.96 -4.19 7.16
CA ILE A 65 -7.04 -2.79 7.56
C ILE A 65 -7.86 -2.64 8.86
N ALA A 66 -8.98 -3.36 8.97
CA ALA A 66 -9.81 -3.36 10.17
C ALA A 66 -9.04 -3.86 11.40
N LEU A 67 -8.27 -4.94 11.26
CA LEU A 67 -7.45 -5.49 12.34
C LEU A 67 -6.33 -4.53 12.77
N ALA A 68 -5.65 -3.89 11.83
CA ALA A 68 -4.63 -2.89 12.13
C ALA A 68 -5.25 -1.70 12.88
N ARG A 69 -6.40 -1.19 12.40
CA ARG A 69 -7.15 -0.11 13.05
C ARG A 69 -7.58 -0.47 14.48
N LYS A 70 -8.05 -1.71 14.72
CA LYS A 70 -8.42 -2.20 16.05
C LYS A 70 -7.25 -2.19 17.05
N ARG A 71 -6.01 -2.29 16.57
CA ARG A 71 -4.79 -2.16 17.38
C ARG A 71 -4.28 -0.72 17.53
N GLY A 72 -5.02 0.26 17.01
CA GLY A 72 -4.58 1.67 17.02
C GLY A 72 -3.45 1.95 16.03
N ILE A 73 -3.26 1.10 15.01
CA ILE A 73 -2.25 1.28 13.96
C ILE A 73 -2.92 1.95 12.76
N SER A 74 -2.41 3.10 12.32
CA SER A 74 -2.86 3.73 11.09
C SER A 74 -2.30 3.01 9.85
N THR A 75 -3.08 2.96 8.78
CA THR A 75 -2.72 2.24 7.55
C THR A 75 -2.54 3.18 6.37
N PHE A 76 -1.46 2.95 5.61
CA PHE A 76 -1.15 3.69 4.38
C PHE A 76 -1.13 2.68 3.23
N LEU A 77 -2.16 2.70 2.39
CA LEU A 77 -2.28 1.79 1.24
C LEU A 77 -1.71 2.46 0.00
N VAL A 78 -0.81 1.78 -0.70
CA VAL A 78 -0.29 2.23 -1.99
C VAL A 78 -0.71 1.24 -3.07
N THR A 79 -1.42 1.72 -4.09
CA THR A 79 -1.86 0.93 -5.24
C THR A 79 -1.39 1.55 -6.57
N ASN A 80 -1.23 0.71 -7.59
CA ASN A 80 -1.06 1.14 -8.98
C ASN A 80 -2.38 1.57 -9.65
N GLY A 81 -3.52 1.38 -8.97
CA GLY A 81 -4.84 1.84 -9.43
C GLY A 81 -5.48 1.01 -10.54
N THR A 82 -4.95 -0.15 -10.90
CA THR A 82 -5.47 -0.97 -12.01
C THR A 82 -6.68 -1.84 -11.65
N LEU A 83 -7.11 -1.82 -10.39
CA LEU A 83 -8.23 -2.62 -9.86
C LEU A 83 -9.29 -1.74 -9.15
N PRO A 84 -10.03 -0.88 -9.88
CA PRO A 84 -11.01 0.04 -9.30
C PRO A 84 -12.10 -0.70 -8.50
N MET A 85 -12.52 -1.88 -8.95
CA MET A 85 -13.55 -2.69 -8.28
C MET A 85 -13.19 -3.06 -6.84
N VAL A 86 -11.89 -3.16 -6.52
CA VAL A 86 -11.44 -3.45 -5.15
C VAL A 86 -11.62 -2.20 -4.28
N LEU A 87 -11.24 -1.03 -4.78
CA LEU A 87 -11.41 0.24 -4.06
C LEU A 87 -12.88 0.61 -3.86
N GLU A 88 -13.76 0.29 -4.82
CA GLU A 88 -15.21 0.46 -4.72
C GLU A 88 -15.82 -0.33 -3.55
N LYS A 89 -15.22 -1.47 -3.19
CA LYS A 89 -15.71 -2.40 -2.16
C LYS A 89 -14.87 -2.39 -0.88
N LEU A 90 -13.78 -1.62 -0.85
CA LEU A 90 -12.82 -1.67 0.24
C LEU A 90 -13.41 -1.01 1.48
N ASP A 91 -13.73 -1.83 2.47
CA ASP A 91 -14.26 -1.38 3.76
C ASP A 91 -13.60 -2.17 4.91
N PRO A 92 -13.07 -1.50 5.95
CA PRO A 92 -12.84 -0.05 6.02
C PRO A 92 -11.77 0.41 5.02
N LEU A 93 -11.90 1.68 4.59
CA LEU A 93 -10.83 2.38 3.87
C LEU A 93 -9.59 2.56 4.78
N PRO A 94 -8.38 2.65 4.19
CA PRO A 94 -7.15 2.90 4.95
C PRO A 94 -7.17 4.30 5.58
N THR A 95 -6.26 4.57 6.52
CA THR A 95 -6.08 5.93 7.04
C THR A 95 -5.68 6.91 5.94
N GLN A 96 -4.87 6.46 4.98
CA GLN A 96 -4.52 7.21 3.77
C GLN A 96 -4.33 6.28 2.57
N LEU A 97 -4.94 6.64 1.44
CA LEU A 97 -4.83 5.96 0.16
C LEU A 97 -3.90 6.72 -0.77
N TYR A 98 -2.91 6.02 -1.32
CA TYR A 98 -2.03 6.50 -2.38
C TYR A 98 -2.32 5.77 -3.68
N VAL A 99 -2.51 6.54 -4.76
CA VAL A 99 -2.51 6.01 -6.12
C VAL A 99 -1.25 6.47 -6.82
N THR A 100 -0.46 5.52 -7.32
CA THR A 100 0.75 5.82 -8.10
C THR A 100 0.37 6.22 -9.52
N VAL A 101 0.80 7.41 -9.94
CA VAL A 101 0.53 7.98 -11.28
C VAL A 101 1.86 8.27 -11.96
N ALA A 102 2.35 7.30 -12.73
CA ALA A 102 3.68 7.37 -13.38
C ALA A 102 3.61 7.42 -14.93
N GLY A 103 2.42 7.48 -15.52
CA GLY A 103 2.24 7.62 -16.96
C GLY A 103 1.19 8.70 -17.26
N PRO A 104 1.58 9.90 -17.74
CA PRO A 104 0.63 10.98 -18.00
C PRO A 104 -0.23 10.74 -19.25
N THR A 105 0.14 9.77 -20.10
CA THR A 105 -0.62 9.36 -21.29
C THR A 105 -0.70 7.84 -21.36
N LYS A 106 -1.67 7.29 -22.11
CA LYS A 106 -1.79 5.83 -22.32
C LYS A 106 -0.50 5.20 -22.85
N SER A 107 0.18 5.90 -23.76
CA SER A 107 1.43 5.42 -24.36
C SER A 107 2.54 5.31 -23.29
N ILE A 108 2.76 6.36 -22.50
CA ILE A 108 3.79 6.36 -21.45
C ILE A 108 3.42 5.41 -20.32
N PHE A 109 2.14 5.32 -19.93
CA PHE A 109 1.66 4.36 -18.95
C PHE A 109 1.99 2.93 -19.36
N ASN A 110 1.67 2.55 -20.60
CA ASN A 110 1.93 1.21 -21.09
C ASN A 110 3.43 0.91 -21.20
N SER A 111 4.25 1.88 -21.63
CA SER A 111 5.69 1.67 -21.77
C SER A 111 6.42 1.61 -20.42
N VAL A 112 6.04 2.47 -19.46
CA VAL A 112 6.71 2.57 -18.16
C VAL A 112 6.23 1.51 -17.18
N LEU A 113 4.92 1.29 -17.11
CA LEU A 113 4.32 0.40 -16.11
C LEU A 113 4.16 -1.04 -16.60
N ASN A 114 4.25 -1.27 -17.91
CA ASN A 114 4.12 -2.59 -18.53
C ASN A 114 3.01 -3.45 -17.88
N PRO A 115 1.75 -2.96 -17.86
CA PRO A 115 0.70 -3.58 -17.09
C PRO A 115 0.35 -4.97 -17.62
N ALA A 116 0.17 -5.92 -16.72
CA ALA A 116 -0.22 -7.28 -17.08
C ALA A 116 -1.70 -7.39 -17.56
N LEU A 117 -2.55 -6.43 -17.18
CA LEU A 117 -3.96 -6.40 -17.57
C LEU A 117 -4.14 -5.59 -18.85
N GLY A 118 -4.81 -6.17 -19.86
CA GLY A 118 -5.00 -5.51 -21.17
C GLY A 118 -5.82 -4.21 -21.11
N ASN A 119 -6.69 -4.04 -20.11
CA ASN A 119 -7.50 -2.84 -19.86
C ASN A 119 -7.00 -2.01 -18.67
N ALA A 120 -5.73 -2.14 -18.30
CA ALA A 120 -5.16 -1.46 -17.13
C ALA A 120 -5.28 0.07 -17.20
N TRP A 121 -5.12 0.66 -18.38
CA TRP A 121 -5.24 2.11 -18.57
C TRP A 121 -6.67 2.58 -18.30
N GLU A 122 -7.67 1.90 -18.84
CA GLU A 122 -9.08 2.23 -18.64
C GLU A 122 -9.47 2.06 -17.17
N ASN A 123 -9.02 0.97 -16.54
CA ASN A 123 -9.24 0.74 -15.12
C ASN A 123 -8.55 1.78 -14.23
N PHE A 124 -7.34 2.19 -14.60
CA PHE A 124 -6.61 3.24 -13.91
C PHE A 124 -7.37 4.58 -13.95
N ASN A 125 -7.91 4.97 -15.12
CA ASN A 125 -8.74 6.17 -15.22
C ASN A 125 -10.00 6.07 -14.37
N ARG A 126 -10.68 4.91 -14.36
CA ARG A 126 -11.81 4.67 -13.46
C ARG A 126 -11.44 4.82 -11.98
N THR A 127 -10.25 4.37 -11.58
CA THR A 127 -9.75 4.59 -10.22
C THR A 127 -9.60 6.08 -9.92
N LEU A 128 -9.06 6.88 -10.84
CA LEU A 128 -8.96 8.33 -10.66
C LEU A 128 -10.33 8.99 -10.52
N ASP A 129 -11.32 8.59 -11.33
CA ASP A 129 -12.70 9.08 -11.26
C ASP A 129 -13.39 8.70 -9.94
N LEU A 130 -13.01 7.56 -9.34
CA LEU A 130 -13.53 7.07 -8.07
C LEU A 130 -12.97 7.84 -6.86
N LEU A 131 -11.73 8.36 -6.93
CA LEU A 131 -11.05 8.95 -5.76
C LEU A 131 -11.86 10.02 -5.00
N PRO A 132 -12.62 10.93 -5.65
CA PRO A 132 -13.42 11.92 -4.95
C PRO A 132 -14.51 11.32 -4.06
N SER A 133 -15.05 10.14 -4.41
CA SER A 133 -16.16 9.51 -3.66
C SER A 133 -15.72 8.70 -2.45
N LEU A 134 -14.43 8.40 -2.28
CA LEU A 134 -13.92 7.59 -1.18
C LEU A 134 -13.76 8.44 0.09
N ASP A 135 -14.28 8.00 1.24
CA ASP A 135 -14.15 8.77 2.49
C ASP A 135 -12.86 8.45 3.25
N THR A 136 -11.73 8.86 2.68
CA THR A 136 -10.39 8.76 3.30
C THR A 136 -9.48 9.90 2.83
N ARG A 137 -8.28 10.01 3.40
CA ARG A 137 -7.22 10.89 2.89
C ARG A 137 -6.67 10.30 1.59
N LYS A 138 -6.64 11.09 0.52
CA LYS A 138 -6.16 10.64 -0.80
C LYS A 138 -4.87 11.35 -1.18
N VAL A 139 -3.95 10.63 -1.79
CA VAL A 139 -2.70 11.16 -2.33
C VAL A 139 -2.46 10.61 -3.74
N ILE A 140 -2.19 11.51 -4.67
CA ILE A 140 -1.61 11.15 -5.98
C ILE A 140 -0.09 11.17 -5.82
N ARG A 141 0.57 10.04 -6.10
CA ARG A 141 2.03 9.93 -6.03
C ARG A 141 2.62 9.81 -7.43
N HIS A 142 3.33 10.85 -7.85
CA HIS A 142 4.08 10.84 -9.10
C HIS A 142 5.51 10.37 -8.85
N THR A 143 5.92 9.28 -9.50
CA THR A 143 7.32 8.86 -9.56
C THR A 143 7.88 9.36 -10.89
N LEU A 144 8.68 10.43 -10.83
CA LEU A 144 9.19 11.12 -12.01
C LEU A 144 10.54 10.55 -12.43
N VAL A 145 10.65 10.24 -13.72
CA VAL A 145 11.87 9.78 -14.38
C VAL A 145 12.14 10.72 -15.54
N LYS A 146 13.30 11.38 -15.48
CA LYS A 146 13.75 12.35 -16.47
C LYS A 146 13.75 11.72 -17.87
N ASP A 147 13.25 12.45 -18.85
CA ASP A 147 13.18 12.06 -20.27
C ASP A 147 12.30 10.80 -20.54
N VAL A 148 11.51 10.36 -19.56
CA VAL A 148 10.62 9.18 -19.67
C VAL A 148 9.17 9.57 -19.43
N ASN A 149 8.86 10.13 -18.26
CA ASN A 149 7.52 10.61 -17.93
C ASN A 149 7.51 12.06 -17.41
N PHE A 150 8.70 12.67 -17.35
CA PHE A 150 8.92 14.05 -16.95
C PHE A 150 9.95 14.67 -17.92
N PRO A 151 9.60 15.75 -18.63
CA PRO A 151 10.51 16.46 -19.53
C PRO A 151 11.78 16.98 -18.82
#